data_AF-A0A925XWY0-F1
#
_entry.id   AF-A0A925XWY0-F1
#
_cell.length_a   1.000
_cell.length_b   1.000
_cell.length_c   1.000
_cell.angle_alpha   90.00
_cell.angle_beta   90.00
_cell.angle_gamma   90.00
#
_symmetry.space_group_name_H-M   'P 1'
#
loop_
_entity.id
_entity.type
_entity.pdbx_description
1 polymer ?
#
loop_
_entity_poly.entity_id
_entity_poly.type
_entity_poly.pdbx_seq_one_letter_code
_entity_poly.pdbx_strand_id
1 'polypeptide(L)'
;SLPVLAVPAPVVTLAPSPAPNPARSTATLANTAPLQPRPGTRAPTGVAVSGTPLVARLTWDAMPNAQRYAVRRGDGANALVERTPANFTARELLDTVPDPRVTYRYTVVAHYGDGTSAEAPAVAFTSPALVNPTGLAAKDLGEGKVRFQWQAVPGAVQYRLDGTGLPNTGQMEPGTSVTLSGVPAGPASWKLTAQYPGNFADYNAASTVSQVVRVLPSHGRWLNKANGPGDPASSFRHYLQACTETAIRIANNSLLDCPRSIRALLSTGGVGTEAFSHLTEDFLWQEAVYGNTGDLGFGRRTSCGSGVKSGIGPVTACYSVSHGSAPGEDGFADPAVITDAAQNSSRARTITVIVKDPRGMQFMVYDPGVIASSYTHFGDSRSTGSIILDTEGSKLPPQACLACHGGWYDPATARVQGATFLPLDPSQLVFAGGPGGRAAQEERIRAINQTIFMSGPSAAVTKYINGLYKGMVYHPGTRAVDDYVPSGWAQQPGLYRSIVGPYCASCHLAARPEMNFATYGNFLDNAALIHTAVCVARTMPHAEIPFREFWTKDTGVLYLPGLLAAALGYRSCP
;
A
#
# COMPACT_ATOMS: atom_id res chain seq x y z
N SER A 1 59.08 15.31 -29.98
CA SER A 1 60.32 15.81 -30.57
C SER A 1 60.50 15.17 -31.95
N LEU A 2 60.27 15.92 -33.03
CA LEU A 2 60.78 15.59 -34.38
C LEU A 2 62.28 15.92 -34.44
N PRO A 3 63.09 15.28 -35.31
CA PRO A 3 63.47 15.90 -36.60
C PRO A 3 63.57 14.87 -37.78
N VAL A 4 63.28 15.16 -39.06
CA VAL A 4 63.86 16.05 -40.14
C VAL A 4 64.92 15.37 -41.05
N LEU A 5 64.53 15.28 -42.34
CA LEU A 5 65.20 15.34 -43.68
C LEU A 5 66.75 15.38 -43.83
N ALA A 6 67.28 14.77 -44.92
CA ALA A 6 67.76 15.46 -46.15
C ALA A 6 68.54 14.54 -47.16
N VAL A 7 68.53 14.94 -48.44
CA VAL A 7 69.10 14.34 -49.69
C VAL A 7 70.52 14.88 -49.97
N PRO A 8 71.38 14.25 -50.84
CA PRO A 8 71.66 14.82 -52.18
C PRO A 8 72.03 13.82 -53.33
N ALA A 9 72.04 14.30 -54.60
CA ALA A 9 72.57 13.68 -55.85
C ALA A 9 74.07 14.07 -56.09
N PRO A 10 74.87 13.66 -57.14
CA PRO A 10 74.60 13.85 -58.60
C PRO A 10 75.29 12.91 -59.68
N VAL A 11 74.79 12.99 -60.93
CA VAL A 11 75.39 13.11 -62.32
C VAL A 11 76.57 12.23 -62.84
N VAL A 12 76.44 11.67 -64.08
CA VAL A 12 77.42 11.74 -65.23
C VAL A 12 76.71 11.52 -66.61
N THR A 13 77.16 12.25 -67.65
CA THR A 13 76.77 12.37 -69.09
C THR A 13 77.76 11.61 -70.04
N LEU A 14 77.48 11.15 -71.29
CA LEU A 14 77.44 11.85 -72.60
C LEU A 14 77.25 10.87 -73.81
N ALA A 15 76.36 11.22 -74.77
CA ALA A 15 76.32 11.22 -76.28
C ALA A 15 77.18 10.29 -77.21
N PRO A 16 77.01 10.23 -78.57
CA PRO A 16 75.91 10.61 -79.51
C PRO A 16 75.57 9.61 -80.70
N SER A 17 74.39 9.84 -81.32
CA SER A 17 73.88 9.74 -82.74
C SER A 17 74.67 9.05 -83.90
N PRO A 18 73.98 8.55 -84.97
CA PRO A 18 73.51 9.43 -86.06
C PRO A 18 72.18 9.05 -86.78
N ALA A 19 71.66 10.02 -87.55
CA ALA A 19 70.59 9.88 -88.57
C ALA A 19 71.17 10.05 -90.00
N PRO A 20 70.43 9.69 -91.07
CA PRO A 20 69.89 10.76 -91.94
C PRO A 20 68.50 10.53 -92.58
N ASN A 21 67.96 11.64 -93.09
CA ASN A 21 66.66 12.05 -93.69
C ASN A 21 66.36 11.51 -95.14
N PRO A 22 65.31 11.93 -95.92
CA PRO A 22 64.04 12.65 -95.63
C PRO A 22 62.76 12.21 -96.45
N ALA A 23 61.60 12.81 -96.06
CA ALA A 23 60.42 13.25 -96.84
C ALA A 23 59.44 12.27 -97.56
N ARG A 24 58.15 12.29 -97.16
CA ARG A 24 57.05 13.01 -97.87
C ARG A 24 55.70 12.95 -97.11
N SER A 25 54.94 14.03 -97.23
CA SER A 25 53.62 14.34 -96.63
C SER A 25 52.50 13.37 -96.99
N THR A 26 51.58 13.07 -96.04
CA THR A 26 50.12 13.27 -96.20
C THR A 26 49.31 12.95 -94.93
N ALA A 27 48.37 13.85 -94.62
CA ALA A 27 47.08 13.67 -93.96
C ALA A 27 46.97 13.01 -92.57
N THR A 28 46.58 13.84 -91.58
CA THR A 28 46.03 13.48 -90.27
C THR A 28 44.68 12.75 -90.41
N LEU A 29 44.46 11.66 -89.67
CA LEU A 29 43.14 11.24 -89.16
C LEU A 29 43.25 10.21 -88.02
N ALA A 30 42.51 10.51 -86.95
CA ALA A 30 41.96 9.64 -85.89
C ALA A 30 42.90 8.87 -84.94
N ASN A 31 43.01 9.41 -83.71
CA ASN A 31 43.44 8.68 -82.52
C ASN A 31 42.18 8.27 -81.72
N THR A 32 41.80 6.99 -81.74
CA THR A 32 40.74 6.43 -80.88
C THR A 32 41.29 6.20 -79.47
N ALA A 33 40.78 6.98 -78.51
CA ALA A 33 40.98 6.76 -77.08
C ALA A 33 40.28 5.46 -76.61
N PRO A 34 40.82 4.77 -75.58
CA PRO A 34 40.18 3.59 -75.00
C PRO A 34 38.85 3.97 -74.31
N LEU A 35 37.82 3.14 -74.50
CA LEU A 35 36.47 3.32 -73.96
C LEU A 35 36.48 3.40 -72.41
N GLN A 36 35.99 4.52 -71.86
CA GLN A 36 35.57 4.59 -70.45
C GLN A 36 34.27 3.78 -70.25
N PRO A 37 34.08 3.10 -69.10
CA PRO A 37 32.83 2.42 -68.79
C PRO A 37 31.68 3.43 -68.69
N ARG A 38 30.57 3.10 -69.35
CA ARG A 38 29.36 3.92 -69.47
C ARG A 38 28.77 4.27 -68.09
N PRO A 39 28.59 5.55 -67.72
CA PRO A 39 27.98 5.93 -66.46
C PRO A 39 26.46 5.63 -66.51
N GLY A 40 26.03 4.53 -65.89
CA GLY A 40 24.60 4.18 -65.82
C GLY A 40 24.23 2.72 -65.52
N THR A 41 25.17 1.79 -65.31
CA THR A 41 24.83 0.35 -65.23
C THR A 41 25.18 -0.34 -63.91
N ARG A 42 25.43 0.41 -62.83
CA ARG A 42 25.87 -0.19 -61.56
C ARG A 42 24.68 -0.62 -60.71
N ALA A 43 24.64 -1.87 -60.28
CA ALA A 43 23.62 -2.34 -59.34
C ALA A 43 23.75 -1.64 -57.97
N PRO A 44 22.65 -1.40 -57.23
CA PRO A 44 22.69 -0.92 -55.85
C PRO A 44 23.62 -1.75 -54.96
N THR A 45 24.43 -1.08 -54.14
CA THR A 45 25.29 -1.70 -53.12
C THR A 45 24.77 -1.45 -51.71
N GLY A 46 25.32 -2.15 -50.72
CA GLY A 46 24.95 -1.95 -49.32
C GLY A 46 23.50 -2.35 -49.01
N VAL A 47 22.87 -3.17 -49.86
CA VAL A 47 21.49 -3.62 -49.65
C VAL A 47 21.44 -4.48 -48.39
N ALA A 48 20.71 -4.00 -47.39
CA ALA A 48 20.47 -4.70 -46.14
C ALA A 48 18.96 -4.72 -45.85
N VAL A 49 18.51 -5.80 -45.22
CA VAL A 49 17.13 -5.94 -44.75
C VAL A 49 17.12 -6.41 -43.29
N SER A 50 16.37 -5.70 -42.46
CA SER A 50 16.08 -6.02 -41.06
C SER A 50 14.67 -5.54 -40.74
N GLY A 51 14.16 -5.71 -39.51
CA GLY A 51 12.81 -5.19 -39.24
C GLY A 51 12.15 -5.72 -37.98
N THR A 52 10.86 -5.46 -37.89
CA THR A 52 9.95 -6.04 -36.89
C THR A 52 9.23 -7.24 -37.52
N PRO A 53 8.45 -8.02 -36.77
CA PRO A 53 7.79 -9.20 -37.32
C PRO A 53 6.94 -8.94 -38.57
N LEU A 54 6.28 -7.78 -38.67
CA LEU A 54 5.39 -7.42 -39.78
C LEU A 54 5.91 -6.28 -40.66
N VAL A 55 7.10 -5.74 -40.40
CA VAL A 55 7.67 -4.63 -41.18
C VAL A 55 9.13 -4.92 -41.54
N ALA A 56 9.41 -5.08 -42.83
CA ALA A 56 10.75 -5.17 -43.37
C ALA A 56 11.30 -3.77 -43.68
N ARG A 57 12.42 -3.40 -43.07
CA ARG A 57 13.19 -2.19 -43.32
C ARG A 57 14.33 -2.53 -44.27
N LEU A 58 14.22 -2.05 -45.51
CA LEU A 58 15.27 -2.14 -46.52
C LEU A 58 16.07 -0.85 -46.58
N THR A 59 17.38 -0.96 -46.66
CA THR A 59 18.30 0.18 -46.86
C THR A 59 19.33 -0.15 -47.92
N TRP A 60 19.78 0.84 -48.69
CA TRP A 60 20.84 0.71 -49.70
C TRP A 60 21.63 2.00 -49.89
N ASP A 61 22.81 1.88 -50.50
CA ASP A 61 23.67 3.02 -50.80
C ASP A 61 23.09 3.91 -51.91
N ALA A 62 23.42 5.20 -51.86
CA ALA A 62 23.11 6.11 -52.97
C ALA A 62 23.91 5.72 -54.22
N MET A 63 23.21 5.50 -55.32
CA MET A 63 23.83 5.24 -56.62
C MET A 63 24.03 6.53 -57.42
N PRO A 64 25.25 6.81 -57.89
CA PRO A 64 25.51 7.99 -58.73
C PRO A 64 24.61 7.99 -59.97
N ASN A 65 23.96 9.13 -60.25
CA ASN A 65 23.08 9.35 -61.40
C ASN A 65 21.79 8.51 -61.46
N ALA A 66 21.47 7.74 -60.41
CA ALA A 66 20.18 7.04 -60.33
C ALA A 66 19.03 8.05 -60.19
N GLN A 67 18.03 7.92 -61.05
CA GLN A 67 16.86 8.81 -61.09
C GLN A 67 15.75 8.31 -60.15
N ARG A 68 15.64 7.01 -59.96
CA ARG A 68 14.69 6.35 -59.05
C ARG A 68 15.17 4.96 -58.68
N TYR A 69 14.58 4.42 -57.62
CA TYR A 69 14.73 3.02 -57.21
C TYR A 69 13.39 2.30 -57.33
N ALA A 70 13.45 1.02 -57.71
CA ALA A 70 12.35 0.09 -57.63
C ALA A 70 12.71 -1.04 -56.66
N VAL A 71 11.98 -1.16 -55.56
CA VAL A 71 12.11 -2.33 -54.66
C VAL A 71 11.10 -3.37 -55.09
N ARG A 72 11.54 -4.58 -55.38
CA ARG A 72 10.66 -5.71 -55.73
C ARG A 72 10.72 -6.78 -54.65
N ARG A 73 9.56 -7.35 -54.30
CA ARG A 73 9.39 -8.40 -53.29
C ARG A 73 8.73 -9.63 -53.89
N GLY A 74 9.24 -10.80 -53.52
CA GLY A 74 8.64 -12.10 -53.80
C GLY A 74 8.28 -12.79 -52.49
N ASP A 75 7.07 -13.34 -52.41
CA ASP A 75 6.54 -13.98 -51.20
C ASP A 75 6.87 -15.48 -51.28
N GLY A 76 7.81 -15.97 -50.46
CA GLY A 76 8.35 -17.33 -50.59
C GLY A 76 9.08 -17.53 -51.92
N ALA A 77 8.57 -18.44 -52.77
CA ALA A 77 9.08 -18.70 -54.13
C ALA A 77 8.34 -17.91 -55.23
N ASN A 78 7.28 -17.16 -54.91
CA ASN A 78 6.45 -16.43 -55.87
C ASN A 78 7.18 -15.25 -56.52
N ALA A 79 6.91 -14.93 -57.79
CA ALA A 79 7.60 -13.89 -58.56
C ALA A 79 7.75 -12.54 -57.84
N LEU A 80 8.85 -11.82 -58.15
CA LEU A 80 9.17 -10.51 -57.61
C LEU A 80 8.22 -9.43 -58.17
N VAL A 81 7.53 -8.70 -57.30
CA VAL A 81 6.60 -7.61 -57.65
C VAL A 81 7.06 -6.31 -57.02
N GLU A 82 6.99 -5.19 -57.75
CA GLU A 82 7.40 -3.86 -57.28
C GLU A 82 6.51 -3.35 -56.13
N ARG A 83 7.13 -2.79 -55.08
CA ARG A 83 6.49 -2.26 -53.86
C ARG A 83 6.61 -0.74 -53.72
N THR A 84 7.50 -0.12 -54.49
CA THR A 84 7.73 1.33 -54.49
C THR A 84 6.82 2.05 -55.50
N PRO A 85 6.45 3.32 -55.24
CA PRO A 85 5.86 4.19 -56.25
C PRO A 85 6.78 4.43 -57.47
N ALA A 86 6.19 4.87 -58.58
CA ALA A 86 6.90 5.08 -59.85
C ALA A 86 8.06 6.08 -59.80
N ASN A 87 8.09 7.03 -58.85
CA ASN A 87 9.15 8.05 -58.74
C ASN A 87 9.88 7.99 -57.39
N PHE A 88 10.03 6.79 -56.81
CA PHE A 88 10.65 6.60 -55.50
C PHE A 88 12.16 6.87 -55.53
N THR A 89 12.63 7.87 -54.78
CA THR A 89 14.05 8.28 -54.74
C THR A 89 14.71 8.08 -53.38
N ALA A 90 13.94 7.70 -52.35
CA ALA A 90 14.48 7.41 -51.03
C ALA A 90 15.40 6.18 -51.06
N ARG A 91 16.23 6.05 -50.02
CA ARG A 91 17.23 4.98 -49.85
C ARG A 91 16.85 3.98 -48.76
N GLU A 92 15.60 4.09 -48.32
CA GLU A 92 15.01 3.28 -47.29
C GLU A 92 13.56 3.01 -47.67
N LEU A 93 13.12 1.76 -47.52
CA LEU A 93 11.71 1.38 -47.61
C LEU A 93 11.30 0.60 -46.37
N LEU A 94 10.19 0.99 -45.76
CA LEU A 94 9.47 0.19 -44.78
C LEU A 94 8.32 -0.53 -45.49
N ASP A 95 8.49 -1.83 -45.73
CA ASP A 95 7.47 -2.66 -46.36
C ASP A 95 6.72 -3.48 -45.31
N THR A 96 5.40 -3.32 -45.23
CA THR A 96 4.57 -4.16 -44.36
C THR A 96 4.33 -5.51 -45.04
N VAL A 97 4.72 -6.59 -44.37
CA VAL A 97 4.58 -7.94 -44.91
C VAL A 97 3.24 -8.58 -44.48
N PRO A 98 2.57 -9.37 -45.33
CA PRO A 98 1.24 -9.90 -44.99
C PRO A 98 1.24 -11.00 -43.92
N ASP A 99 2.30 -11.80 -43.84
CA ASP A 99 2.40 -12.95 -42.93
C ASP A 99 3.83 -13.11 -42.40
N PRO A 100 4.07 -13.05 -41.08
CA PRO A 100 5.40 -13.20 -40.49
C PRO A 100 5.99 -14.62 -40.62
N ARG A 101 5.20 -15.62 -41.04
CA ARG A 101 5.66 -17.01 -41.17
C ARG A 101 6.31 -17.30 -42.52
N VAL A 102 6.25 -16.34 -43.45
CA VAL A 102 6.80 -16.45 -44.80
C VAL A 102 8.15 -15.75 -44.85
N THR A 103 9.15 -16.40 -45.44
CA THR A 103 10.41 -15.72 -45.82
C THR A 103 10.20 -14.99 -47.14
N TYR A 104 10.48 -13.69 -47.15
CA TYR A 104 10.36 -12.83 -48.33
C TYR A 104 11.72 -12.66 -48.99
N ARG A 105 11.73 -12.51 -50.31
CA ARG A 105 12.93 -12.12 -51.06
C ARG A 105 12.76 -10.73 -51.64
N TYR A 106 13.77 -9.89 -51.47
CA TYR A 106 13.77 -8.53 -51.96
C TYR A 106 14.95 -8.28 -52.88
N THR A 107 14.73 -7.43 -53.87
CA THR A 107 15.78 -6.87 -54.71
C THR A 107 15.55 -5.38 -54.91
N VAL A 108 16.63 -4.63 -55.11
CA VAL A 108 16.59 -3.20 -55.38
C VAL A 108 17.13 -2.95 -56.78
N VAL A 109 16.35 -2.27 -57.61
CA VAL A 109 16.70 -1.89 -58.98
C VAL A 109 16.92 -0.39 -59.02
N ALA A 110 18.09 0.06 -59.50
CA ALA A 110 18.33 1.46 -59.83
C ALA A 110 17.97 1.71 -61.29
N HIS A 111 17.22 2.78 -61.56
CA HIS A 111 16.92 3.25 -62.92
C HIS A 111 17.62 4.58 -63.20
N TYR A 112 18.16 4.72 -64.41
CA TYR A 112 19.02 5.83 -64.82
C TYR A 112 18.39 6.67 -65.93
N GLY A 113 18.87 7.91 -66.06
CA GLY A 113 18.32 8.87 -67.03
C GLY A 113 18.55 8.51 -68.49
N ASP A 114 19.47 7.58 -68.78
CA ASP A 114 19.73 7.03 -70.11
C ASP A 114 18.80 5.85 -70.48
N GLY A 115 17.81 5.57 -69.63
CA GLY A 115 16.84 4.48 -69.81
C GLY A 115 17.34 3.11 -69.34
N THR A 116 18.58 3.00 -68.86
CA THR A 116 19.13 1.73 -68.35
C THR A 116 18.73 1.48 -66.90
N SER A 117 18.83 0.22 -66.46
CA SER A 117 18.60 -0.18 -65.08
C SER A 117 19.53 -1.31 -64.65
N ALA A 118 19.86 -1.36 -63.37
CA ALA A 118 20.68 -2.42 -62.79
C ALA A 118 20.08 -2.93 -61.49
N GLU A 119 20.05 -4.25 -61.33
CA GLU A 119 19.42 -4.95 -60.22
C GLU A 119 20.47 -5.53 -59.26
N ALA A 120 20.27 -5.32 -57.96
CA ALA A 120 21.11 -5.90 -56.92
C ALA A 120 20.80 -7.40 -56.69
N PRO A 121 21.75 -8.18 -56.14
CA PRO A 121 21.45 -9.53 -55.67
C PRO A 121 20.29 -9.53 -54.66
N ALA A 122 19.44 -10.55 -54.73
CA ALA A 122 18.31 -10.65 -53.83
C ALA A 122 18.76 -10.93 -52.39
N VAL A 123 18.13 -10.25 -51.44
CA VAL A 123 18.28 -10.48 -49.99
C VAL A 123 17.02 -11.15 -49.44
N ALA A 124 17.19 -12.07 -48.49
CA ALA A 124 16.08 -12.73 -47.82
C ALA A 124 15.74 -12.00 -46.52
N PHE A 125 14.45 -11.82 -46.26
CA PHE A 125 13.91 -11.36 -44.98
C PHE A 125 13.06 -12.46 -44.37
N THR A 126 13.54 -13.02 -43.27
CA THR A 126 12.74 -13.85 -42.38
C THR A 126 12.31 -12.99 -41.22
N SER A 127 11.01 -12.87 -40.99
CA SER A 127 10.48 -12.07 -39.90
C SER A 127 11.01 -12.56 -38.56
N PRO A 128 11.41 -11.64 -37.66
CA PRO A 128 11.65 -11.98 -36.27
C PRO A 128 10.40 -12.59 -35.62
N ALA A 129 10.58 -13.37 -34.55
CA ALA A 129 9.47 -13.92 -33.78
C ALA A 129 8.61 -12.80 -33.18
N LEU A 130 7.30 -13.08 -33.02
CA LEU A 130 6.41 -12.21 -32.27
C LEU A 130 6.85 -12.20 -30.80
N VAL A 131 7.03 -11.01 -30.24
CA VAL A 131 7.42 -10.83 -28.83
C VAL A 131 6.35 -10.07 -28.06
N ASN A 132 6.17 -10.42 -26.80
CA ASN A 132 5.27 -9.73 -25.88
C ASN A 132 6.02 -8.73 -24.97
N PRO A 133 5.31 -7.76 -24.37
CA PRO A 133 5.94 -6.70 -23.58
C PRO A 133 6.65 -7.24 -22.33
N THR A 134 7.89 -6.85 -22.10
CA THR A 134 8.57 -7.06 -20.84
C THR A 134 8.22 -5.98 -19.81
N GLY A 135 8.47 -6.26 -18.53
CA GLY A 135 8.27 -5.28 -17.46
C GLY A 135 6.80 -4.94 -17.18
N LEU A 136 5.87 -5.84 -17.47
CA LEU A 136 4.47 -5.68 -17.06
C LEU A 136 4.38 -5.60 -15.53
N ALA A 137 3.96 -4.46 -15.03
CA ALA A 137 3.73 -4.21 -13.61
C ALA A 137 2.28 -3.79 -13.39
N ALA A 138 1.70 -4.25 -12.27
CA ALA A 138 0.40 -3.83 -11.77
C ALA A 138 0.58 -3.20 -10.40
N LYS A 139 0.02 -2.01 -10.21
CA LYS A 139 0.04 -1.28 -8.94
C LYS A 139 -1.38 -1.03 -8.49
N ASP A 140 -1.74 -1.57 -7.33
CA ASP A 140 -2.98 -1.21 -6.66
C ASP A 140 -2.92 0.27 -6.23
N LEU A 141 -3.98 1.01 -6.52
CA LEU A 141 -4.15 2.41 -6.16
C LEU A 141 -5.26 2.60 -5.12
N GLY A 142 -5.76 1.52 -4.52
CA GLY A 142 -6.93 1.51 -3.65
C GLY A 142 -8.26 1.69 -4.40
N GLU A 143 -9.36 1.46 -3.69
CA GLU A 143 -10.74 1.62 -4.20
C GLU A 143 -11.02 0.85 -5.51
N GLY A 144 -10.36 -0.30 -5.70
CA GLY A 144 -10.54 -1.11 -6.90
C GLY A 144 -9.95 -0.48 -8.16
N LYS A 145 -8.99 0.45 -7.99
CA LYS A 145 -8.22 1.04 -9.09
C LYS A 145 -6.86 0.36 -9.20
N VAL A 146 -6.49 -0.06 -10.40
CA VAL A 146 -5.20 -0.71 -10.67
C VAL A 146 -4.52 -0.04 -11.86
N ARG A 147 -3.29 0.42 -11.67
CA ARG A 147 -2.46 0.98 -12.73
C ARG A 147 -1.52 -0.08 -13.28
N PHE A 148 -1.55 -0.24 -14.60
CA PHE A 148 -0.67 -1.11 -15.35
C PHE A 148 0.35 -0.28 -16.13
N GLN A 149 1.58 -0.77 -16.22
CA GLN A 149 2.65 -0.20 -17.02
C GLN A 149 3.50 -1.32 -17.62
N TRP A 150 3.99 -1.13 -18.84
CA TRP A 150 4.86 -2.08 -19.54
C TRP A 150 5.81 -1.38 -20.51
N GLN A 151 6.78 -2.11 -21.05
CA GLN A 151 7.70 -1.59 -22.07
C GLN A 151 7.09 -1.68 -23.47
N ALA A 152 7.33 -0.65 -24.29
CA ALA A 152 6.91 -0.65 -25.69
C ALA A 152 7.60 -1.79 -26.46
N VAL A 153 6.86 -2.40 -27.39
CA VAL A 153 7.33 -3.49 -28.24
C VAL A 153 7.45 -2.98 -29.67
N PRO A 154 8.64 -3.02 -30.29
CA PRO A 154 8.82 -2.60 -31.68
C PRO A 154 7.90 -3.34 -32.64
N GLY A 155 7.11 -2.59 -33.41
CA GLY A 155 6.19 -3.13 -34.41
C GLY A 155 4.81 -3.53 -33.90
N ALA A 156 4.57 -3.48 -32.58
CA ALA A 156 3.22 -3.61 -32.03
C ALA A 156 2.41 -2.34 -32.34
N VAL A 157 1.14 -2.52 -32.70
CA VAL A 157 0.20 -1.41 -32.97
C VAL A 157 -0.74 -1.15 -31.80
N GLN A 158 -0.95 -2.13 -30.93
CA GLN A 158 -1.68 -2.02 -29.68
C GLN A 158 -1.36 -3.21 -28.77
N TYR A 159 -1.88 -3.19 -27.55
CA TYR A 159 -1.77 -4.27 -26.58
C TYR A 159 -3.15 -4.74 -26.15
N ARG A 160 -3.31 -6.04 -25.97
CA ARG A 160 -4.52 -6.64 -25.40
C ARG A 160 -4.24 -7.03 -23.96
N LEU A 161 -5.01 -6.48 -23.03
CA LEU A 161 -5.01 -6.83 -21.62
C LEU A 161 -6.22 -7.73 -21.33
N ASP A 162 -5.99 -8.90 -20.76
CA ASP A 162 -7.02 -9.84 -20.32
C ASP A 162 -6.84 -10.10 -18.81
N GLY A 163 -7.91 -10.37 -18.07
CA GLY A 163 -7.81 -10.76 -16.66
C GLY A 163 -8.99 -10.34 -15.79
N THR A 164 -8.80 -10.36 -14.48
CA THR A 164 -9.84 -10.03 -13.49
C THR A 164 -10.41 -8.63 -13.72
N GLY A 165 -11.74 -8.49 -13.70
CA GLY A 165 -12.42 -7.21 -13.88
C GLY A 165 -12.54 -6.75 -15.34
N LEU A 166 -12.06 -7.53 -16.31
CA LEU A 166 -12.16 -7.22 -17.74
C LEU A 166 -13.14 -8.16 -18.46
N PRO A 167 -13.74 -7.73 -19.59
CA PRO A 167 -14.55 -8.60 -20.42
C PRO A 167 -13.70 -9.71 -21.05
N ASN A 168 -14.33 -10.83 -21.42
CA ASN A 168 -13.66 -11.96 -22.09
C ASN A 168 -13.06 -11.59 -23.46
N THR A 169 -13.45 -10.46 -24.04
CA THR A 169 -12.87 -9.90 -25.27
C THR A 169 -11.52 -9.21 -25.04
N GLY A 170 -11.10 -9.06 -23.79
CA GLY A 170 -9.97 -8.23 -23.39
C GLY A 170 -10.26 -6.74 -23.55
N GLN A 171 -9.32 -5.92 -23.08
CA GLN A 171 -9.28 -4.48 -23.26
C GLN A 171 -8.08 -4.11 -24.14
N MET A 172 -8.31 -3.28 -25.16
CA MET A 172 -7.27 -2.86 -26.11
C MET A 172 -6.68 -1.53 -25.70
N GLU A 173 -5.36 -1.49 -25.62
CA GLU A 173 -4.60 -0.34 -25.17
C GLU A 173 -3.59 0.08 -26.23
N PRO A 174 -3.72 1.28 -26.83
CA PRO A 174 -2.76 1.78 -27.80
C PRO A 174 -1.46 2.28 -27.13
N GLY A 175 -1.51 2.60 -25.84
CA GLY A 175 -0.37 3.09 -25.06
C GLY A 175 0.36 1.99 -24.29
N THR A 176 1.30 2.39 -23.45
CA THR A 176 2.09 1.49 -22.58
C THR A 176 1.68 1.55 -21.10
N SER A 177 0.55 2.19 -20.81
CA SER A 177 -0.02 2.25 -19.47
C SER A 177 -1.52 2.43 -19.53
N VAL A 178 -2.23 1.84 -18.57
CA VAL A 178 -3.67 2.04 -18.37
C VAL A 178 -4.00 2.01 -16.89
N THR A 179 -5.04 2.71 -16.46
CA THR A 179 -5.61 2.54 -15.11
C THR A 179 -7.01 1.97 -15.23
N LEU A 180 -7.21 0.77 -14.70
CA LEU A 180 -8.53 0.16 -14.58
C LEU A 180 -9.21 0.66 -13.30
N SER A 181 -10.53 0.75 -13.33
CA SER A 181 -11.38 1.07 -12.19
C SER A 181 -12.45 0.00 -12.02
N GLY A 182 -12.96 -0.19 -10.81
CA GLY A 182 -13.98 -1.21 -10.54
C GLY A 182 -13.46 -2.63 -10.59
N VAL A 183 -12.15 -2.83 -10.41
CA VAL A 183 -11.55 -4.16 -10.32
C VAL A 183 -12.01 -4.83 -9.01
N PRO A 184 -12.55 -6.06 -9.05
CA PRO A 184 -12.97 -6.79 -7.85
C PRO A 184 -11.86 -6.92 -6.82
N ALA A 185 -12.21 -6.86 -5.54
CA ALA A 185 -11.26 -7.00 -4.45
C ALA A 185 -10.67 -8.42 -4.38
N GLY A 186 -9.43 -8.52 -3.91
CA GLY A 186 -8.72 -9.78 -3.68
C GLY A 186 -7.62 -10.09 -4.71
N PRO A 187 -7.08 -11.32 -4.68
CA PRO A 187 -6.05 -11.74 -5.62
C PRO A 187 -6.57 -11.70 -7.05
N ALA A 188 -5.85 -11.01 -7.92
CA ALA A 188 -6.19 -10.84 -9.32
C ALA A 188 -4.97 -11.07 -10.20
N SER A 189 -5.22 -11.54 -11.42
CA SER A 189 -4.18 -11.84 -12.40
C SER A 189 -4.58 -11.33 -13.77
N TRP A 190 -3.60 -10.82 -14.51
CA TRP A 190 -3.75 -10.33 -15.87
C TRP A 190 -2.68 -10.86 -16.80
N LYS A 191 -3.03 -10.90 -18.08
CA LYS A 191 -2.17 -11.25 -19.20
C LYS A 191 -2.14 -10.07 -20.17
N LEU A 192 -0.97 -9.75 -20.69
CA LEU A 192 -0.77 -8.73 -21.70
C LEU A 192 -0.12 -9.35 -22.95
N THR A 193 -0.71 -9.07 -24.10
CA THR A 193 -0.22 -9.55 -25.39
C THR A 193 -0.04 -8.38 -26.36
N ALA A 194 1.12 -8.31 -27.02
CA ALA A 194 1.35 -7.36 -28.10
C ALA A 194 0.62 -7.80 -29.37
N GLN A 195 -0.12 -6.88 -29.98
CA GLN A 195 -0.77 -7.09 -31.26
C GLN A 195 -0.04 -6.32 -32.36
N TYR A 196 0.25 -7.04 -33.44
CA TYR A 196 0.92 -6.53 -34.64
C TYR A 196 -0.12 -6.29 -35.75
N PRO A 197 0.21 -5.55 -36.83
CA PRO A 197 -0.68 -5.35 -37.96
C PRO A 197 -1.31 -6.66 -38.44
N GLY A 198 -2.58 -6.65 -38.81
CA GLY A 198 -3.31 -7.88 -39.21
C GLY A 198 -3.73 -8.78 -38.04
N ASN A 199 -3.71 -8.27 -36.80
CA ASN A 199 -4.09 -8.98 -35.57
C ASN A 199 -3.20 -10.20 -35.24
N PHE A 200 -1.97 -10.24 -35.76
CA PHE A 200 -0.99 -11.24 -35.35
C PHE A 200 -0.54 -10.98 -33.92
N ALA A 201 -0.46 -12.05 -33.13
CA ALA A 201 -0.08 -12.01 -31.71
C ALA A 201 0.37 -13.39 -31.26
N ASP A 202 1.27 -13.44 -30.27
CA ASP A 202 1.62 -14.67 -29.57
C ASP A 202 0.87 -14.73 -28.23
N TYR A 203 -0.27 -15.41 -28.20
CA TYR A 203 -1.07 -15.58 -26.98
C TYR A 203 -0.50 -16.62 -26.01
N ASN A 204 0.41 -17.50 -26.48
CA ASN A 204 0.96 -18.57 -25.65
C ASN A 204 2.06 -18.05 -24.72
N ALA A 205 2.81 -17.03 -25.18
CA ALA A 205 3.87 -16.38 -24.40
C ALA A 205 3.43 -15.05 -23.79
N ALA A 206 2.15 -14.88 -23.44
CA ALA A 206 1.63 -13.63 -22.89
C ALA A 206 2.34 -13.25 -21.58
N SER A 207 2.62 -11.95 -21.40
CA SER A 207 3.23 -11.43 -20.18
C SER A 207 2.20 -11.43 -19.06
N THR A 208 2.55 -11.98 -17.89
CA THR A 208 1.59 -12.12 -16.79
C THR A 208 1.98 -11.29 -15.58
N VAL A 209 0.99 -10.75 -14.88
CA VAL A 209 1.18 -10.08 -13.59
C VAL A 209 0.04 -10.44 -12.66
N SER A 210 0.33 -10.52 -11.36
CA SER A 210 -0.70 -10.67 -10.33
C SER A 210 -0.56 -9.57 -9.30
N GLN A 211 -1.70 -9.15 -8.76
CA GLN A 211 -1.76 -8.14 -7.71
C GLN A 211 -2.94 -8.43 -6.79
N VAL A 212 -2.80 -8.09 -5.51
CA VAL A 212 -3.93 -8.04 -4.59
C VAL A 212 -4.61 -6.69 -4.72
N VAL A 213 -5.87 -6.70 -5.14
CA VAL A 213 -6.69 -5.51 -5.32
C VAL A 213 -7.42 -5.20 -4.03
N ARG A 214 -7.32 -3.95 -3.57
CA ARG A 214 -7.86 -3.55 -2.28
C ARG A 214 -8.98 -2.54 -2.47
N VAL A 215 -10.10 -2.82 -1.80
CA VAL A 215 -11.31 -2.01 -1.84
C VAL A 215 -11.74 -1.83 -0.40
N LEU A 216 -12.00 -0.59 0.01
CA LEU A 216 -12.71 -0.31 1.25
C LEU A 216 -14.20 -0.53 0.99
N PRO A 217 -14.84 -1.56 1.57
CA PRO A 217 -16.26 -1.75 1.37
C PRO A 217 -17.08 -0.72 2.14
N SER A 218 -18.34 -0.54 1.72
CA SER A 218 -19.33 0.18 2.52
C SER A 218 -19.47 -0.44 3.90
N HIS A 219 -19.57 0.39 4.93
CA HIS A 219 -19.70 -0.05 6.32
C HIS A 219 -20.99 0.47 6.95
N GLY A 220 -21.45 -0.22 8.00
CA GLY A 220 -22.46 0.29 8.92
C GLY A 220 -21.85 1.25 9.95
N ARG A 221 -22.65 1.75 10.90
CA ARG A 221 -22.13 2.70 11.90
C ARG A 221 -21.02 2.12 12.78
N TRP A 222 -20.03 2.94 13.12
CA TRP A 222 -18.91 2.58 13.98
C TRP A 222 -19.34 2.54 15.45
N LEU A 223 -18.74 1.62 16.22
CA LEU A 223 -18.87 1.54 17.68
C LEU A 223 -20.33 1.56 18.19
N ASN A 224 -21.26 0.93 17.46
CA ASN A 224 -22.69 0.89 17.76
C ASN A 224 -23.24 -0.50 18.15
N LYS A 225 -22.47 -1.59 18.00
CA LYS A 225 -22.81 -2.96 18.41
C LYS A 225 -22.24 -3.21 19.81
N ALA A 226 -22.89 -3.91 20.74
CA ALA A 226 -24.24 -4.42 20.86
C ALA A 226 -25.20 -3.45 21.59
N ASN A 227 -24.76 -2.20 21.83
CA ASN A 227 -25.37 -1.30 22.81
C ASN A 227 -25.88 0.03 22.19
N GLY A 228 -25.77 0.22 20.87
CA GLY A 228 -26.13 1.45 20.16
C GLY A 228 -25.11 2.59 20.34
N PRO A 229 -25.32 3.75 19.70
CA PRO A 229 -24.47 4.94 19.87
C PRO A 229 -24.59 5.61 21.26
N GLY A 230 -25.45 5.05 22.13
CA GLY A 230 -25.90 5.65 23.37
C GLY A 230 -27.07 6.61 23.18
N ASP A 231 -27.81 6.82 24.26
CA ASP A 231 -28.91 7.79 24.31
C ASP A 231 -28.62 8.88 25.37
N PRO A 232 -29.09 10.12 25.17
CA PRO A 232 -28.80 11.22 26.09
C PRO A 232 -29.28 10.98 27.52
N ALA A 233 -30.39 10.26 27.73
CA ALA A 233 -30.96 10.06 29.06
C ALA A 233 -30.15 9.05 29.88
N SER A 234 -29.71 7.96 29.27
CA SER A 234 -28.82 6.98 29.90
C SER A 234 -27.44 7.56 30.16
N SER A 235 -26.88 8.33 29.20
CA SER A 235 -25.62 9.06 29.41
C SER A 235 -25.74 10.01 30.59
N PHE A 236 -26.76 10.86 30.61
CA PHE A 236 -27.00 11.79 31.71
C PHE A 236 -27.10 11.09 33.07
N ARG A 237 -27.88 10.01 33.18
CA ARG A 237 -28.00 9.23 34.42
C ARG A 237 -26.69 8.59 34.83
N HIS A 238 -25.93 8.05 33.87
CA HIS A 238 -24.62 7.45 34.13
C HIS A 238 -23.64 8.47 34.70
N TYR A 239 -23.55 9.64 34.08
CA TYR A 239 -22.72 10.74 34.57
C TYR A 239 -23.16 11.21 35.95
N LEU A 240 -24.47 11.45 36.15
CA LEU A 240 -24.99 11.85 37.46
C LEU A 240 -24.61 10.84 38.55
N GLN A 241 -24.74 9.54 38.27
CA GLN A 241 -24.32 8.50 39.21
C GLN A 241 -22.82 8.56 39.52
N ALA A 242 -21.98 8.74 38.50
CA ALA A 242 -20.54 8.91 38.71
C ALA A 242 -20.20 10.15 39.56
N CYS A 243 -20.93 11.25 39.35
CA CYS A 243 -20.73 12.50 40.10
C CYS A 243 -21.17 12.39 41.57
N THR A 244 -22.24 11.62 41.87
CA THR A 244 -22.77 11.51 43.24
C THR A 244 -21.95 10.58 44.14
N GLU A 245 -21.41 9.49 43.60
CA GLU A 245 -20.65 8.50 44.37
C GLU A 245 -19.17 8.87 44.60
N THR A 246 -18.66 9.85 43.86
CA THR A 246 -17.31 10.39 44.02
C THR A 246 -17.18 11.37 45.20
N ALA A 247 -18.26 11.57 45.96
CA ALA A 247 -18.27 12.17 47.30
C ALA A 247 -17.68 13.60 47.40
N ILE A 248 -18.38 14.58 46.83
CA ILE A 248 -18.59 15.88 47.50
C ILE A 248 -20.10 16.15 47.47
N ARG A 249 -20.71 16.46 48.63
CA ARG A 249 -22.08 16.98 48.70
C ARG A 249 -22.14 18.28 47.89
N ILE A 250 -22.78 18.27 46.72
CA ILE A 250 -23.02 19.50 45.95
C ILE A 250 -24.30 20.14 46.48
N ALA A 251 -24.21 21.38 46.93
CA ALA A 251 -25.33 22.13 47.49
C ALA A 251 -26.39 22.53 46.45
N ASN A 252 -26.18 22.28 45.15
CA ASN A 252 -27.13 22.58 44.07
C ASN A 252 -26.91 21.63 42.89
N ASN A 253 -27.94 20.87 42.49
CA ASN A 253 -27.95 19.87 41.41
C ASN A 253 -27.57 20.43 40.02
N SER A 254 -26.32 20.81 39.79
CA SER A 254 -25.80 21.31 38.51
C SER A 254 -24.67 20.41 37.98
N LEU A 255 -24.80 19.94 36.74
CA LEU A 255 -23.75 19.21 36.00
C LEU A 255 -22.42 19.99 35.93
N LEU A 256 -22.45 21.31 36.08
CA LEU A 256 -21.27 22.18 36.02
C LEU A 256 -20.31 21.99 37.22
N ASP A 257 -20.76 21.41 38.34
CA ASP A 257 -19.94 21.16 39.53
C ASP A 257 -19.40 19.73 39.65
N CYS A 258 -19.85 18.78 38.80
CA CYS A 258 -19.28 17.43 38.72
C CYS A 258 -17.75 17.38 38.48
N PRO A 259 -17.11 18.32 37.73
CA PRO A 259 -15.66 18.36 37.60
C PRO A 259 -14.94 18.50 38.96
N ARG A 260 -15.56 19.15 39.96
CA ARG A 260 -14.96 19.34 41.29
C ARG A 260 -14.99 18.09 42.17
N SER A 261 -15.98 17.19 42.04
CA SER A 261 -15.99 15.93 42.81
C SER A 261 -15.02 14.88 42.25
N ILE A 262 -14.74 14.89 40.95
CA ILE A 262 -13.68 14.04 40.38
C ILE A 262 -12.31 14.68 40.53
N ARG A 263 -12.24 16.03 40.59
CA ARG A 263 -11.11 16.67 41.26
C ARG A 263 -10.97 16.05 42.65
N ALA A 264 -11.97 15.90 43.52
CA ALA A 264 -11.75 15.22 44.82
C ALA A 264 -11.34 13.73 44.75
N LEU A 265 -11.91 12.93 43.84
CA LEU A 265 -11.52 11.52 43.61
C LEU A 265 -10.09 11.38 43.05
N LEU A 266 -9.64 12.37 42.27
CA LEU A 266 -8.33 12.44 41.63
C LEU A 266 -7.42 13.51 42.25
N SER A 267 -7.83 14.29 43.26
CA SER A 267 -7.07 15.32 44.01
C SER A 267 -6.76 14.82 45.41
N THR A 268 -7.05 13.54 45.61
CA THR A 268 -6.10 12.61 46.21
C THR A 268 -4.82 12.45 45.39
N GLY A 269 -4.75 13.01 44.17
CA GLY A 269 -3.58 13.77 43.79
C GLY A 269 -3.61 14.47 42.41
N GLY A 270 -3.37 15.77 42.47
CA GLY A 270 -2.86 16.48 41.32
C GLY A 270 -1.42 16.07 41.08
N VAL A 271 -1.07 15.84 39.82
CA VAL A 271 0.29 15.57 39.37
C VAL A 271 1.15 16.80 39.66
N GLY A 272 1.84 16.69 40.79
CA GLY A 272 2.77 17.61 41.41
C GLY A 272 3.17 16.84 42.66
N THR A 273 4.45 16.53 42.79
CA THR A 273 5.03 15.49 43.65
C THR A 273 4.76 15.58 45.16
N GLU A 274 3.76 16.33 45.63
CA GLU A 274 3.46 16.52 47.06
C GLU A 274 1.96 16.51 47.43
N ALA A 275 1.03 16.20 46.50
CA ALA A 275 -0.42 16.10 46.82
C ALA A 275 -1.01 14.67 46.69
N PHE A 276 -0.16 13.67 46.46
CA PHE A 276 -0.47 12.23 46.54
C PHE A 276 0.11 11.57 47.80
N SER A 277 0.79 12.31 48.68
CA SER A 277 1.38 11.80 49.92
C SER A 277 0.34 11.49 51.01
N HIS A 278 -0.91 11.97 50.87
CA HIS A 278 -1.86 11.95 51.98
C HIS A 278 -3.09 11.07 51.74
N LEU A 279 -3.21 10.38 50.60
CA LEU A 279 -4.24 9.36 50.36
C LEU A 279 -3.63 8.00 50.01
N THR A 280 -2.61 7.70 50.82
CA THR A 280 -1.70 6.55 50.90
C THR A 280 -0.42 6.74 50.10
N GLU A 281 0.71 6.63 50.79
CA GLU A 281 2.08 6.67 50.28
C GLU A 281 2.41 5.53 49.27
N ASP A 282 1.40 4.80 48.77
CA ASP A 282 1.54 3.49 48.11
C ASP A 282 1.03 3.42 46.66
N PHE A 283 0.60 4.54 46.03
CA PHE A 283 0.12 4.54 44.63
C PHE A 283 1.18 5.00 43.63
N LEU A 284 1.85 4.04 43.00
CA LEU A 284 2.78 4.29 41.90
C LEU A 284 2.02 4.43 40.56
N TRP A 285 1.54 5.64 40.25
CA TRP A 285 0.99 5.94 38.92
C TRP A 285 2.09 5.91 37.86
N GLN A 286 1.97 5.02 36.87
CA GLN A 286 2.88 4.93 35.73
C GLN A 286 2.14 5.35 34.48
N GLU A 287 2.55 6.47 33.87
CA GLU A 287 1.98 6.94 32.61
C GLU A 287 2.79 6.42 31.42
N ALA A 288 2.16 5.60 30.57
CA ALA A 288 2.70 5.17 29.30
C ALA A 288 2.25 6.09 28.15
N VAL A 289 3.18 6.40 27.25
CA VAL A 289 2.97 7.21 26.06
C VAL A 289 3.14 6.36 24.81
N TYR A 290 2.13 6.33 23.94
CA TYR A 290 2.14 5.50 22.73
C TYR A 290 1.13 6.03 21.70
N GLY A 291 1.24 5.60 20.45
CA GLY A 291 0.18 5.73 19.46
C GLY A 291 -0.61 4.42 19.34
N ASN A 292 -1.92 4.53 19.18
CA ASN A 292 -2.82 3.39 19.03
C ASN A 292 -3.43 3.38 17.63
N THR A 293 -2.69 2.82 16.68
CA THR A 293 -3.16 2.58 15.30
C THR A 293 -3.96 1.27 15.17
N GLY A 294 -3.93 0.41 16.19
CA GLY A 294 -4.68 -0.84 16.24
C GLY A 294 -6.13 -0.71 16.72
N ASP A 295 -6.55 0.47 17.20
CA ASP A 295 -7.93 0.71 17.65
C ASP A 295 -8.51 2.04 17.11
N LEU A 296 -8.15 3.16 17.72
CA LEU A 296 -8.87 4.45 17.57
C LEU A 296 -8.08 5.51 16.79
N GLY A 297 -6.82 5.23 16.42
CA GLY A 297 -6.00 6.15 15.62
C GLY A 297 -5.51 7.38 16.38
N PHE A 298 -5.36 7.31 17.71
CA PHE A 298 -4.92 8.43 18.54
C PHE A 298 -3.58 8.18 19.21
N GLY A 299 -2.89 9.28 19.49
CA GLY A 299 -1.81 9.31 20.47
C GLY A 299 -2.41 9.20 21.86
N ARG A 300 -1.76 8.48 22.76
CA ARG A 300 -2.30 8.11 24.06
C ARG A 300 -1.26 8.38 25.13
N ARG A 301 -1.69 9.08 26.17
CA ARG A 301 -1.05 9.10 27.49
C ARG A 301 -1.97 8.39 28.46
N THR A 302 -1.60 7.20 28.90
CA THR A 302 -2.47 6.33 29.69
C THR A 302 -1.83 5.99 31.01
N SER A 303 -2.61 6.04 32.09
CA SER A 303 -2.15 5.68 33.43
C SER A 303 -3.27 4.99 34.21
N CYS A 304 -2.89 4.09 35.12
CA CYS A 304 -3.82 3.31 35.95
C CYS A 304 -3.32 3.23 37.39
N GLY A 305 -4.28 3.14 38.33
CA GLY A 305 -4.03 2.92 39.76
C GLY A 305 -5.15 2.11 40.41
N SER A 306 -4.86 1.38 41.49
CA SER A 306 -5.83 0.51 42.17
C SER A 306 -5.71 0.55 43.70
N GLY A 307 -6.82 0.75 44.41
CA GLY A 307 -6.86 0.90 45.87
C GLY A 307 -8.08 0.36 46.55
N VAL A 308 -8.26 0.75 47.81
CA VAL A 308 -9.40 0.34 48.62
C VAL A 308 -10.13 1.59 49.10
N LYS A 309 -11.43 1.69 48.78
CA LYS A 309 -12.31 2.74 49.28
C LYS A 309 -13.14 2.21 50.44
N SER A 310 -13.06 2.87 51.59
CA SER A 310 -13.82 2.47 52.79
C SER A 310 -15.31 2.33 52.47
N GLY A 311 -15.92 1.22 52.90
CA GLY A 311 -17.33 0.89 52.64
C GLY A 311 -17.67 0.43 51.22
N ILE A 312 -16.72 0.45 50.28
CA ILE A 312 -16.92 -0.02 48.89
C ILE A 312 -16.00 -1.20 48.56
N GLY A 313 -14.76 -1.19 49.04
CA GLY A 313 -13.77 -2.23 48.75
C GLY A 313 -12.79 -1.82 47.64
N PRO A 314 -12.24 -2.77 46.86
CA PRO A 314 -11.21 -2.49 45.88
C PRO A 314 -11.73 -1.66 44.70
N VAL A 315 -11.02 -0.60 44.35
CA VAL A 315 -11.33 0.32 43.25
C VAL A 315 -10.13 0.39 42.32
N THR A 316 -10.34 0.25 41.02
CA THR A 316 -9.31 0.52 40.00
C THR A 316 -9.76 1.66 39.11
N ALA A 317 -8.86 2.59 38.82
CA ALA A 317 -9.10 3.70 37.93
C ALA A 317 -8.00 3.78 36.87
N CYS A 318 -8.39 3.98 35.62
CA CYS A 318 -7.48 4.31 34.54
C CYS A 318 -7.95 5.57 33.83
N TYR A 319 -7.02 6.41 33.41
CA TYR A 319 -7.31 7.51 32.50
C TYR A 319 -6.45 7.42 31.25
N SER A 320 -6.95 8.00 30.16
CA SER A 320 -6.23 8.14 28.91
C SER A 320 -6.53 9.48 28.26
N VAL A 321 -5.48 10.23 27.92
CA VAL A 321 -5.58 11.46 27.12
C VAL A 321 -5.36 11.10 25.65
N SER A 322 -6.32 11.44 24.79
CA SER A 322 -6.22 11.33 23.33
C SER A 322 -5.48 12.55 22.76
N HIS A 323 -4.50 12.32 21.89
CA HIS A 323 -3.71 13.33 21.19
C HIS A 323 -3.74 13.12 19.68
N GLY A 324 -3.55 14.20 18.92
CA GLY A 324 -3.37 14.17 17.46
C GLY A 324 -4.47 14.88 16.68
N SER A 325 -4.52 14.63 15.38
CA SER A 325 -5.59 15.12 14.51
C SER A 325 -6.94 14.47 14.86
N ALA A 326 -8.04 15.21 14.73
CA ALA A 326 -9.37 14.66 14.93
C ALA A 326 -9.74 13.71 13.77
N PRO A 327 -10.69 12.79 13.97
CA PRO A 327 -11.14 11.92 12.89
C PRO A 327 -11.58 12.72 11.65
N GLY A 328 -11.04 12.37 10.48
CA GLY A 328 -11.30 13.05 9.21
C GLY A 328 -10.40 14.26 8.91
N GLU A 329 -9.57 14.69 9.87
CA GLU A 329 -8.51 15.69 9.63
C GLU A 329 -7.24 15.03 9.06
N ASP A 330 -6.45 15.80 8.31
CA ASP A 330 -5.13 15.36 7.84
C ASP A 330 -4.24 14.93 9.02
N GLY A 331 -3.59 13.78 8.86
CA GLY A 331 -2.75 13.17 9.91
C GLY A 331 -3.52 12.38 10.97
N PHE A 332 -4.84 12.19 10.84
CA PHE A 332 -5.57 11.26 11.68
C PHE A 332 -5.03 9.84 11.49
N ALA A 333 -4.79 9.12 12.59
CA ALA A 333 -4.18 7.80 12.63
C ALA A 333 -2.77 7.65 12.01
N ASP A 334 -2.13 8.74 11.59
CA ASP A 334 -0.75 8.70 11.11
C ASP A 334 0.21 8.40 12.29
N PRO A 335 1.00 7.31 12.25
CA PRO A 335 1.85 6.91 13.37
C PRO A 335 2.81 8.00 13.86
N ALA A 336 3.39 8.78 12.95
CA ALA A 336 4.34 9.83 13.30
C ALA A 336 3.62 11.03 13.94
N VAL A 337 2.50 11.46 13.36
CA VAL A 337 1.70 12.58 13.89
C VAL A 337 1.17 12.27 15.29
N ILE A 338 0.59 11.08 15.48
CA ILE A 338 -0.07 10.75 16.74
C ILE A 338 0.93 10.50 17.87
N THR A 339 2.08 9.90 17.58
CA THR A 339 3.11 9.63 18.59
C THR A 339 3.85 10.91 18.99
N ASP A 340 4.14 11.81 18.04
CA ASP A 340 4.69 13.14 18.33
C ASP A 340 3.73 13.97 19.19
N ALA A 341 2.45 14.02 18.83
CA ALA A 341 1.45 14.77 19.58
C ALA A 341 1.31 14.25 21.02
N ALA A 342 1.30 12.94 21.22
CA ALA A 342 1.29 12.34 22.54
C ALA A 342 2.57 12.66 23.32
N GLN A 343 3.75 12.50 22.72
CA GLN A 343 5.02 12.78 23.38
C GLN A 343 5.14 14.24 23.83
N ASN A 344 4.70 15.18 23.01
CA ASN A 344 4.77 16.61 23.29
C ASN A 344 3.57 17.15 24.07
N SER A 345 2.64 16.28 24.48
CA SER A 345 1.36 16.66 25.12
C SER A 345 0.59 17.72 24.32
N SER A 346 0.72 17.71 23.01
CA SER A 346 0.11 18.69 22.11
C SER A 346 -1.19 18.13 21.52
N ARG A 347 -2.06 19.02 21.04
CA ARG A 347 -3.33 18.64 20.38
C ARG A 347 -4.15 17.63 21.19
N ALA A 348 -4.21 17.79 22.51
CA ALA A 348 -5.06 16.94 23.32
C ALA A 348 -6.52 17.20 22.95
N ARG A 349 -7.29 16.12 22.81
CA ARG A 349 -8.68 16.18 22.34
C ARG A 349 -9.66 15.81 23.43
N THR A 350 -9.33 14.80 24.21
CA THR A 350 -10.28 14.21 25.15
C THR A 350 -9.53 13.47 26.24
N ILE A 351 -10.03 13.56 27.47
CA ILE A 351 -9.61 12.72 28.58
C ILE A 351 -10.72 11.72 28.85
N THR A 352 -10.41 10.43 28.78
CA THR A 352 -11.31 9.34 29.16
C THR A 352 -10.88 8.79 30.50
N VAL A 353 -11.82 8.63 31.43
CA VAL A 353 -11.59 8.06 32.76
C VAL A 353 -12.53 6.86 32.94
N ILE A 354 -11.96 5.74 33.34
CA ILE A 354 -12.67 4.49 33.58
C ILE A 354 -12.41 4.08 35.03
N VAL A 355 -13.48 3.88 35.79
CA VAL A 355 -13.41 3.47 37.20
C VAL A 355 -14.20 2.19 37.39
N LYS A 356 -13.59 1.19 38.03
CA LYS A 356 -14.21 -0.09 38.36
C LYS A 356 -14.15 -0.31 39.88
N ASP A 357 -15.27 -0.66 40.47
CA ASP A 357 -15.38 -1.13 41.85
C ASP A 357 -16.39 -2.30 41.94
N PRO A 358 -16.65 -2.91 43.11
CA PRO A 358 -17.53 -4.08 43.21
C PRO A 358 -18.99 -3.84 42.77
N ARG A 359 -19.41 -2.58 42.62
CA ARG A 359 -20.76 -2.20 42.17
C ARG A 359 -20.85 -2.07 40.65
N GLY A 360 -19.72 -2.09 39.94
CA GLY A 360 -19.64 -2.01 38.48
C GLY A 360 -18.70 -0.91 37.98
N MET A 361 -18.68 -0.73 36.67
CA MET A 361 -17.79 0.19 35.96
C MET A 361 -18.48 1.50 35.56
N GLN A 362 -17.71 2.59 35.54
CA GLN A 362 -18.12 3.92 35.13
C GLN A 362 -17.16 4.48 34.08
N PHE A 363 -17.73 5.14 33.08
CA PHE A 363 -17.02 5.76 31.97
C PHE A 363 -17.32 7.26 31.97
N MET A 364 -16.26 8.06 32.00
CA MET A 364 -16.37 9.50 32.03
C MET A 364 -15.44 10.10 30.98
N VAL A 365 -15.89 11.21 30.42
CA VAL A 365 -15.23 11.91 29.33
C VAL A 365 -15.19 13.40 29.63
N TYR A 366 -14.03 13.99 29.42
CA TYR A 366 -13.73 15.40 29.67
C TYR A 366 -13.05 16.05 28.47
N ASP A 367 -13.39 17.31 28.27
CA ASP A 367 -12.60 18.24 27.49
C ASP A 367 -11.36 18.61 28.31
N PRO A 368 -10.16 18.50 27.73
CA PRO A 368 -8.92 18.76 28.45
C PRO A 368 -8.70 20.24 28.86
N GLY A 369 -9.58 21.18 28.49
CA GLY A 369 -9.42 22.61 28.75
C GLY A 369 -8.35 23.26 27.87
N VAL A 370 -8.19 24.58 27.94
CA VAL A 370 -7.09 25.31 27.26
C VAL A 370 -5.77 24.89 27.90
N ILE A 371 -5.11 23.89 27.33
CA ILE A 371 -3.83 23.38 27.82
C ILE A 371 -2.72 24.34 27.39
N ALA A 372 -2.33 25.23 28.31
CA ALA A 372 -1.00 25.81 28.31
C ALA A 372 -0.13 24.99 29.27
N SER A 373 0.84 24.27 28.72
CA SER A 373 1.86 23.48 29.42
C SER A 373 1.47 22.07 29.89
N SER A 374 2.51 21.24 29.95
CA SER A 374 2.61 19.77 29.95
C SER A 374 1.96 19.01 31.13
N TYR A 375 0.99 19.60 31.83
CA TYR A 375 0.40 19.04 33.04
C TYR A 375 -1.12 19.19 33.01
N THR A 376 -1.85 18.11 32.73
CA THR A 376 -3.32 18.12 32.83
C THR A 376 -3.74 18.21 34.28
N HIS A 377 -3.99 19.43 34.76
CA HIS A 377 -4.77 19.63 35.98
C HIS A 377 -6.23 19.32 35.66
N PHE A 378 -6.73 18.14 36.08
CA PHE A 378 -8.15 17.77 35.97
C PHE A 378 -9.11 18.83 36.52
N GLY A 379 -8.63 19.72 37.39
CA GLY A 379 -9.37 20.85 37.95
C GLY A 379 -9.90 21.87 36.94
N ASP A 380 -9.30 21.95 35.74
CA ASP A 380 -9.71 22.88 34.68
C ASP A 380 -10.51 22.19 33.55
N SER A 381 -10.64 20.86 33.61
CA SER A 381 -11.36 20.06 32.62
C SER A 381 -12.87 20.14 32.81
N ARG A 382 -13.64 20.10 31.71
CA ARG A 382 -15.11 20.12 31.74
C ARG A 382 -15.65 18.81 31.21
N SER A 383 -16.66 18.23 31.88
CA SER A 383 -17.33 17.07 31.34
C SER A 383 -18.03 17.44 30.04
N THR A 384 -17.81 16.66 28.99
CA THR A 384 -18.42 16.88 27.66
C THR A 384 -19.66 16.02 27.45
N GLY A 385 -19.88 15.00 28.30
CA GLY A 385 -20.96 14.03 28.14
C GLY A 385 -20.91 13.18 26.87
N SER A 386 -19.88 13.39 26.04
CA SER A 386 -19.77 12.82 24.69
C SER A 386 -18.32 12.77 24.21
N ILE A 387 -18.05 11.91 23.23
CA ILE A 387 -16.71 11.65 22.70
C ILE A 387 -16.74 11.46 21.18
N ILE A 388 -15.71 11.94 20.49
CA ILE A 388 -15.52 11.71 19.04
C ILE A 388 -14.38 10.70 18.89
N LEU A 389 -14.69 9.51 18.37
CA LEU A 389 -13.76 8.37 18.27
C LEU A 389 -13.46 7.94 16.83
N ASP A 390 -14.24 8.43 15.88
CA ASP A 390 -14.21 8.09 14.47
C ASP A 390 -14.88 9.20 13.66
N THR A 391 -14.89 9.04 12.34
CA THR A 391 -15.40 10.03 11.38
C THR A 391 -16.92 10.23 11.39
N GLU A 392 -17.69 9.43 12.15
CA GLU A 392 -19.15 9.62 12.28
C GLU A 392 -19.54 10.66 13.34
N GLY A 393 -18.55 11.20 14.05
CA GLY A 393 -18.74 12.25 15.03
C GLY A 393 -19.08 11.73 16.42
N SER A 394 -19.86 12.52 17.15
CA SER A 394 -20.03 12.37 18.60
C SER A 394 -20.83 11.14 19.00
N LYS A 395 -20.37 10.44 20.05
CA LYS A 395 -20.95 9.25 20.66
C LYS A 395 -21.10 9.45 22.17
N LEU A 396 -22.04 8.73 22.78
CA LEU A 396 -22.42 8.93 24.18
C LEU A 396 -21.95 7.77 25.07
N PRO A 397 -21.16 8.04 26.13
CA PRO A 397 -20.92 7.08 27.20
C PRO A 397 -22.21 6.77 27.97
N PRO A 398 -22.32 5.60 28.61
CA PRO A 398 -21.31 4.54 28.60
C PRO A 398 -21.27 3.71 27.31
N GLN A 399 -22.32 3.76 26.47
CA GLN A 399 -22.49 2.85 25.34
C GLN A 399 -21.33 2.93 24.33
N ALA A 400 -20.82 4.13 24.05
CA ALA A 400 -19.65 4.34 23.19
C ALA A 400 -18.42 3.54 23.65
N CYS A 401 -18.27 3.29 24.95
CA CYS A 401 -17.12 2.57 25.51
C CYS A 401 -17.35 1.06 25.59
N LEU A 402 -18.62 0.60 25.60
CA LEU A 402 -18.97 -0.81 25.72
C LEU A 402 -18.58 -1.63 24.48
N ALA A 403 -18.42 -0.98 23.32
CA ALA A 403 -17.94 -1.63 22.10
C ALA A 403 -16.55 -2.28 22.29
N CYS A 404 -15.68 -1.63 23.07
CA CYS A 404 -14.34 -2.13 23.34
C CYS A 404 -14.23 -2.82 24.71
N HIS A 405 -14.90 -2.27 25.74
CA HIS A 405 -14.77 -2.75 27.12
C HIS A 405 -15.77 -3.84 27.52
N GLY A 406 -16.69 -4.19 26.62
CA GLY A 406 -17.72 -5.20 26.86
C GLY A 406 -18.74 -4.77 27.92
N GLY A 407 -19.43 -5.74 28.50
CA GLY A 407 -20.45 -5.53 29.53
C GLY A 407 -21.79 -5.01 28.99
N TRP A 408 -22.66 -4.59 29.91
CA TRP A 408 -23.98 -4.01 29.62
C TRP A 408 -24.31 -2.88 30.59
N TYR A 409 -25.05 -1.87 30.13
CA TYR A 409 -25.49 -0.76 30.97
C TYR A 409 -26.75 -1.12 31.76
N ASP A 410 -26.68 -1.02 33.08
CA ASP A 410 -27.80 -1.20 33.99
C ASP A 410 -28.50 0.14 34.27
N PRO A 411 -29.72 0.35 33.75
CA PRO A 411 -30.46 1.58 33.97
C PRO A 411 -30.96 1.75 35.40
N ALA A 412 -31.00 0.69 36.22
CA ALA A 412 -31.45 0.76 37.62
C ALA A 412 -30.35 1.31 38.53
N THR A 413 -29.10 0.87 38.30
CA THR A 413 -27.93 1.37 39.05
C THR A 413 -27.21 2.50 38.34
N ALA A 414 -27.54 2.77 37.08
CA ALA A 414 -26.82 3.67 36.18
C ALA A 414 -25.32 3.34 36.04
N ARG A 415 -24.96 2.05 36.12
CA ARG A 415 -23.58 1.55 36.01
C ARG A 415 -23.44 0.51 34.92
N VAL A 416 -22.22 0.21 34.54
CA VAL A 416 -21.91 -0.85 33.59
C VAL A 416 -21.52 -2.11 34.34
N GLN A 417 -22.18 -3.22 34.00
CA GLN A 417 -21.93 -4.52 34.60
C GLN A 417 -21.17 -5.43 33.64
N GLY A 418 -20.25 -6.23 34.16
CA GLY A 418 -19.48 -7.21 33.39
C GLY A 418 -18.46 -6.63 32.40
N ALA A 419 -18.19 -5.32 32.43
CA ALA A 419 -17.14 -4.70 31.62
C ALA A 419 -15.75 -4.89 32.25
N THR A 420 -14.70 -4.73 31.43
CA THR A 420 -13.31 -4.92 31.85
C THR A 420 -12.39 -3.85 31.29
N PHE A 421 -11.25 -3.61 31.97
CA PHE A 421 -10.13 -2.92 31.36
C PHE A 421 -9.46 -3.79 30.29
N LEU A 422 -8.86 -3.16 29.30
CA LEU A 422 -8.17 -3.80 28.19
C LEU A 422 -6.66 -3.80 28.41
N PRO A 423 -5.96 -4.90 28.09
CA PRO A 423 -4.51 -4.95 28.19
C PRO A 423 -3.86 -4.06 27.13
N LEU A 424 -2.69 -3.52 27.45
CA LEU A 424 -1.83 -2.83 26.50
C LEU A 424 -0.75 -3.80 26.01
N ASP A 425 -0.77 -4.16 24.74
CA ASP A 425 0.25 -5.01 24.13
C ASP A 425 1.28 -4.14 23.39
N PRO A 426 2.54 -4.03 23.86
CA PRO A 426 3.55 -3.22 23.18
C PRO A 426 3.82 -3.60 21.72
N SER A 427 3.52 -4.83 21.28
CA SER A 427 3.66 -5.24 19.88
C SER A 427 2.49 -4.78 18.99
N GLN A 428 1.39 -4.30 19.57
CA GLN A 428 0.24 -3.74 18.83
C GLN A 428 0.21 -2.19 18.89
N LEU A 429 1.17 -1.57 19.56
CA LEU A 429 1.27 -0.12 19.74
C LEU A 429 2.43 0.45 18.91
N VAL A 430 2.33 1.72 18.56
CA VAL A 430 3.42 2.47 17.90
C VAL A 430 4.05 3.46 18.87
N PHE A 431 5.34 3.73 18.71
CA PHE A 431 6.12 4.53 19.64
C PHE A 431 6.93 5.58 18.88
N ALA A 432 7.15 6.73 19.51
CA ALA A 432 8.05 7.75 18.97
C ALA A 432 9.52 7.39 19.22
N GLY A 433 10.44 8.27 18.84
CA GLY A 433 11.87 8.13 19.17
C GLY A 433 12.21 8.56 20.61
N GLY A 434 13.41 8.20 21.06
CA GLY A 434 13.97 8.72 22.32
C GLY A 434 13.12 8.36 23.56
N PRO A 435 12.76 9.33 24.42
CA PRO A 435 11.94 9.09 25.62
C PRO A 435 10.55 8.50 25.33
N GLY A 436 10.00 8.72 24.13
CA GLY A 436 8.74 8.14 23.67
C GLY A 436 8.88 6.74 23.06
N GLY A 437 10.10 6.19 23.00
CA GLY A 437 10.40 4.88 22.41
C GLY A 437 9.93 3.71 23.26
N ARG A 438 9.64 2.59 22.59
CA ARG A 438 9.14 1.35 23.22
C ARG A 438 9.92 0.95 24.47
N ALA A 439 11.26 0.97 24.39
CA ALA A 439 12.13 0.57 25.50
C ALA A 439 11.93 1.41 26.77
N ALA A 440 11.60 2.70 26.62
CA ALA A 440 11.33 3.60 27.75
C ALA A 440 9.90 3.44 28.30
N GLN A 441 8.97 2.98 27.48
CA GLN A 441 7.54 2.89 27.82
C GLN A 441 7.14 1.49 28.31
N GLU A 442 7.88 0.44 27.96
CA GLU A 442 7.47 -0.95 28.19
C GLU A 442 7.30 -1.30 29.67
N GLU A 443 8.16 -0.80 30.56
CA GLU A 443 7.99 -1.00 32.01
C GLU A 443 6.74 -0.31 32.55
N ARG A 444 6.41 0.87 32.01
CA ARG A 444 5.19 1.59 32.37
C ARG A 444 3.95 0.85 31.89
N ILE A 445 4.02 0.30 30.67
CA ILE A 445 2.97 -0.57 30.11
C ILE A 445 2.80 -1.84 30.96
N ARG A 446 3.90 -2.49 31.39
CA ARG A 446 3.83 -3.64 32.30
C ARG A 446 3.15 -3.28 33.62
N ALA A 447 3.52 -2.15 34.24
CA ALA A 447 2.88 -1.68 35.46
C ALA A 447 1.38 -1.40 35.28
N ILE A 448 0.98 -0.79 34.16
CA ILE A 448 -0.43 -0.61 33.80
C ILE A 448 -1.14 -1.97 33.66
N ASN A 449 -0.54 -2.93 32.95
CA ASN A 449 -1.08 -4.28 32.80
C ASN A 449 -1.18 -5.03 34.13
N GLN A 450 -0.25 -4.82 35.06
CA GLN A 450 -0.34 -5.34 36.42
C GLN A 450 -1.57 -4.79 37.14
N THR A 451 -1.81 -3.48 37.08
CA THR A 451 -3.01 -2.85 37.65
C THR A 451 -4.30 -3.40 37.02
N ILE A 452 -4.32 -3.54 35.69
CA ILE A 452 -5.44 -4.16 34.97
C ILE A 452 -5.67 -5.58 35.45
N PHE A 453 -4.61 -6.38 35.60
CA PHE A 453 -4.69 -7.76 36.07
C PHE A 453 -5.27 -7.87 37.49
N MET A 454 -4.87 -6.96 38.39
CA MET A 454 -5.37 -6.92 39.77
C MET A 454 -6.81 -6.43 39.88
N SER A 455 -7.36 -5.76 38.85
CA SER A 455 -8.73 -5.26 38.85
C SER A 455 -9.81 -6.35 38.73
N GLY A 456 -9.42 -7.63 38.67
CA GLY A 456 -10.29 -8.76 38.35
C GLY A 456 -10.90 -8.64 36.96
N PRO A 457 -10.11 -8.54 35.88
CA PRO A 457 -10.61 -8.36 34.52
C PRO A 457 -11.29 -9.65 34.00
N SER A 458 -11.78 -9.65 32.76
CA SER A 458 -12.35 -10.87 32.16
C SER A 458 -11.33 -12.01 32.15
N ALA A 459 -11.79 -13.27 32.19
CA ALA A 459 -10.91 -14.43 32.15
C ALA A 459 -9.99 -14.45 30.91
N ALA A 460 -10.47 -13.92 29.78
CA ALA A 460 -9.68 -13.81 28.56
C ALA A 460 -8.55 -12.77 28.71
N VAL A 461 -8.82 -11.59 29.30
CA VAL A 461 -7.80 -10.58 29.60
C VAL A 461 -6.78 -11.11 30.62
N THR A 462 -7.23 -11.78 31.69
CA THR A 462 -6.33 -12.43 32.67
C THR A 462 -5.38 -13.40 31.98
N LYS A 463 -5.91 -14.30 31.12
CA LYS A 463 -5.09 -15.26 30.38
C LYS A 463 -4.15 -14.58 29.39
N TYR A 464 -4.59 -13.49 28.75
CA TYR A 464 -3.78 -12.71 27.82
C TYR A 464 -2.56 -12.10 28.52
N ILE A 465 -2.77 -11.34 29.58
CA ILE A 465 -1.70 -10.68 30.34
C ILE A 465 -0.74 -11.71 30.93
N ASN A 466 -1.27 -12.81 31.49
CA ASN A 466 -0.43 -13.88 32.01
C ASN A 466 0.50 -14.44 30.93
N GLY A 467 0.00 -14.74 29.73
CA GLY A 467 0.88 -15.27 28.70
C GLY A 467 1.81 -14.22 28.08
N LEU A 468 1.34 -12.97 27.94
CA LEU A 468 2.13 -11.83 27.43
C LEU A 468 3.40 -11.61 28.27
N TYR A 469 3.33 -11.84 29.58
CA TYR A 469 4.46 -11.70 30.50
C TYR A 469 4.97 -13.03 31.08
N LYS A 470 4.59 -14.18 30.51
CA LYS A 470 4.97 -15.52 30.99
C LYS A 470 4.69 -15.75 32.50
N GLY A 471 3.60 -15.18 33.02
CA GLY A 471 3.19 -15.22 34.42
C GLY A 471 3.88 -14.19 35.32
N MET A 472 4.79 -13.38 34.77
CA MET A 472 5.68 -12.51 35.54
C MET A 472 5.26 -11.03 35.47
N VAL A 473 3.98 -10.72 35.24
CA VAL A 473 3.49 -9.33 35.14
C VAL A 473 3.77 -8.53 36.41
N TYR A 474 3.88 -9.18 37.58
CA TYR A 474 4.18 -8.55 38.87
C TYR A 474 5.66 -8.21 39.09
N HIS A 475 6.56 -8.68 38.23
CA HIS A 475 8.00 -8.48 38.40
C HIS A 475 8.47 -7.27 37.59
N PRO A 476 8.91 -6.18 38.24
CA PRO A 476 9.47 -5.01 37.56
C PRO A 476 10.58 -5.38 36.58
N GLY A 477 10.59 -4.75 35.41
CA GLY A 477 11.55 -5.02 34.33
C GLY A 477 11.20 -6.20 33.43
N THR A 478 10.12 -6.94 33.72
CA THR A 478 9.66 -8.02 32.83
C THR A 478 9.15 -7.44 31.51
N ARG A 479 9.77 -7.85 30.41
CA ARG A 479 9.34 -7.47 29.05
C ARG A 479 8.16 -8.29 28.56
N ALA A 480 7.33 -7.67 27.75
CA ALA A 480 6.28 -8.37 27.03
C ALA A 480 6.90 -9.30 25.97
N VAL A 481 6.24 -10.41 25.68
CA VAL A 481 6.63 -11.27 24.56
C VAL A 481 6.33 -10.54 23.25
N ASP A 482 7.36 -10.32 22.43
CA ASP A 482 7.19 -9.77 21.09
C ASP A 482 6.29 -10.68 20.23
N ASP A 483 5.36 -10.06 19.50
CA ASP A 483 4.42 -10.73 18.60
C ASP A 483 3.72 -11.92 19.26
N TYR A 484 3.31 -11.70 20.52
CA TYR A 484 2.70 -12.69 21.38
C TYR A 484 1.50 -13.36 20.70
N VAL A 485 1.50 -14.69 20.77
CA VAL A 485 0.38 -15.53 20.32
C VAL A 485 -0.13 -16.30 21.54
N PRO A 486 -1.42 -16.16 21.91
CA PRO A 486 -1.99 -16.92 23.00
C PRO A 486 -1.84 -18.43 22.78
N SER A 487 -1.66 -19.21 23.86
CA SER A 487 -1.50 -20.67 23.75
C SER A 487 -2.67 -21.37 23.05
N GLY A 488 -3.88 -20.81 23.15
CA GLY A 488 -5.07 -21.26 22.42
C GLY A 488 -5.00 -21.10 20.90
N TRP A 489 -4.00 -20.37 20.41
CA TRP A 489 -3.72 -20.09 19.00
C TRP A 489 -2.41 -20.71 18.52
N ALA A 490 -1.74 -21.53 19.34
CA ALA A 490 -0.42 -22.08 19.02
C ALA A 490 -0.38 -22.89 17.71
N GLN A 491 -1.51 -23.46 17.28
CA GLN A 491 -1.63 -24.20 16.02
C GLN A 491 -1.88 -23.28 14.80
N GLN A 492 -2.29 -22.03 15.03
CA GLN A 492 -2.59 -21.04 13.99
C GLN A 492 -1.94 -19.67 14.28
N PRO A 493 -0.63 -19.61 14.56
CA PRO A 493 0.03 -18.38 14.99
C PRO A 493 0.06 -17.32 13.87
N GLY A 494 0.14 -17.74 12.61
CA GLY A 494 0.11 -16.85 11.45
C GLY A 494 -1.24 -16.13 11.34
N LEU A 495 -2.35 -16.87 11.42
CA LEU A 495 -3.69 -16.29 11.39
C LEU A 495 -3.92 -15.32 12.54
N TYR A 496 -3.43 -15.66 13.75
CA TYR A 496 -3.53 -14.76 14.88
C TYR A 496 -2.80 -13.44 14.63
N ARG A 497 -1.52 -13.50 14.23
CA ARG A 497 -0.70 -12.29 13.99
C ARG A 497 -1.20 -11.46 12.82
N SER A 498 -1.69 -12.10 11.77
CA SER A 498 -2.14 -11.39 10.57
C SER A 498 -3.54 -10.81 10.69
N ILE A 499 -4.42 -11.41 11.48
CA ILE A 499 -5.84 -11.03 11.54
C ILE A 499 -6.32 -10.80 12.97
N VAL A 500 -6.28 -11.83 13.80
CA VAL A 500 -7.04 -11.81 15.06
C VAL A 500 -6.44 -10.86 16.08
N GLY A 501 -5.12 -10.87 16.28
CA GLY A 501 -4.42 -9.94 17.18
C GLY A 501 -4.68 -8.48 16.80
N PRO A 502 -4.36 -8.05 15.57
CA PRO A 502 -4.47 -6.64 15.18
C PRO A 502 -5.90 -6.12 15.01
N TYR A 503 -6.86 -6.96 14.60
CA TYR A 503 -8.18 -6.48 14.17
C TYR A 503 -9.36 -7.01 14.98
N CYS A 504 -9.13 -7.94 15.91
CA CYS A 504 -10.21 -8.56 16.69
C CYS A 504 -9.94 -8.57 18.19
N ALA A 505 -8.72 -8.93 18.61
CA ALA A 505 -8.42 -9.33 19.98
C ALA A 505 -8.69 -8.22 21.00
N SER A 506 -8.32 -6.97 20.68
CA SER A 506 -8.50 -5.81 21.58
C SER A 506 -9.90 -5.77 22.20
N CYS A 507 -10.96 -5.79 21.37
CA CYS A 507 -12.34 -5.78 21.86
C CYS A 507 -12.85 -7.18 22.26
N HIS A 508 -12.47 -8.23 21.53
CA HIS A 508 -12.97 -9.57 21.79
C HIS A 508 -12.47 -10.15 23.12
N LEU A 509 -11.31 -9.74 23.63
CA LEU A 509 -10.88 -10.11 24.99
C LEU A 509 -11.85 -9.62 26.08
N ALA A 510 -12.61 -8.55 25.83
CA ALA A 510 -13.66 -8.06 26.72
C ALA A 510 -15.06 -8.63 26.40
N ALA A 511 -15.20 -9.37 25.31
CA ALA A 511 -16.47 -9.98 24.93
C ALA A 511 -16.83 -11.17 25.83
N ARG A 512 -18.07 -11.65 25.67
CA ARG A 512 -18.56 -12.81 26.41
C ARG A 512 -17.74 -14.06 26.09
N PRO A 513 -17.68 -15.06 26.99
CA PRO A 513 -16.83 -16.24 26.83
C PRO A 513 -17.02 -16.99 25.50
N GLU A 514 -18.23 -16.95 24.94
CA GLU A 514 -18.59 -17.63 23.70
C GLU A 514 -17.97 -16.98 22.46
N MET A 515 -17.49 -15.74 22.53
CA MET A 515 -16.97 -14.99 21.39
C MET A 515 -15.72 -14.17 21.71
N ASN A 516 -14.96 -14.57 22.73
CA ASN A 516 -13.79 -13.81 23.18
C ASN A 516 -12.52 -14.05 22.35
N PHE A 517 -12.55 -15.04 21.46
CA PHE A 517 -11.47 -15.45 20.58
C PHE A 517 -10.16 -15.76 21.30
N ALA A 518 -10.22 -16.20 22.57
CA ALA A 518 -9.04 -16.60 23.33
C ALA A 518 -8.39 -17.90 22.82
N THR A 519 -9.08 -18.65 21.96
CA THR A 519 -8.57 -19.87 21.31
C THR A 519 -9.04 -19.95 19.86
N TYR A 520 -8.31 -20.70 19.03
CA TYR A 520 -8.72 -20.96 17.64
C TYR A 520 -10.04 -21.72 17.56
N GLY A 521 -10.30 -22.66 18.48
CA GLY A 521 -11.59 -23.36 18.57
C GLY A 521 -12.75 -22.39 18.79
N ASN A 522 -12.64 -21.50 19.78
CA ASN A 522 -13.66 -20.49 20.04
C ASN A 522 -13.91 -19.56 18.83
N PHE A 523 -12.86 -19.25 18.07
CA PHE A 523 -12.99 -18.49 16.82
C PHE A 523 -13.76 -19.28 15.75
N LEU A 524 -13.42 -20.55 15.54
CA LEU A 524 -14.10 -21.41 14.57
C LEU A 524 -15.55 -21.74 14.95
N ASP A 525 -15.87 -21.86 16.24
CA ASP A 525 -17.25 -22.03 16.72
C ASP A 525 -18.15 -20.88 16.25
N ASN A 526 -17.56 -19.71 15.96
CA ASN A 526 -18.25 -18.52 15.47
C ASN A 526 -18.05 -18.28 13.97
N ALA A 527 -17.53 -19.24 13.19
CA ALA A 527 -17.14 -19.03 11.80
C ALA A 527 -18.24 -18.41 10.92
N ALA A 528 -19.47 -18.90 11.03
CA ALA A 528 -20.60 -18.37 10.27
C ALA A 528 -20.95 -16.92 10.67
N LEU A 529 -20.88 -16.60 11.97
CA LEU A 529 -21.13 -15.25 12.47
C LEU A 529 -20.03 -14.28 12.05
N ILE A 530 -18.77 -14.71 12.11
CA ILE A 530 -17.62 -13.90 11.71
C ILE A 530 -17.70 -13.62 10.20
N HIS A 531 -17.93 -14.64 9.37
CA HIS A 531 -18.08 -14.45 7.93
C HIS A 531 -19.23 -13.50 7.61
N THR A 532 -20.39 -13.69 8.27
CA THR A 532 -21.53 -12.79 8.10
C THR A 532 -21.20 -11.36 8.53
N ALA A 533 -20.56 -11.16 9.68
CA ALA A 533 -20.29 -9.83 10.22
C ALA A 533 -19.20 -9.07 9.46
N VAL A 534 -18.15 -9.76 9.02
CA VAL A 534 -16.99 -9.18 8.32
C VAL A 534 -17.25 -9.13 6.81
N CYS A 535 -17.51 -10.26 6.18
CA CYS A 535 -17.54 -10.38 4.72
C CYS A 535 -18.87 -9.98 4.09
N VAL A 536 -20.00 -10.25 4.75
CA VAL A 536 -21.34 -10.00 4.18
C VAL A 536 -21.86 -8.63 4.63
N ALA A 537 -22.01 -8.45 5.94
CA ALA A 537 -22.61 -7.26 6.52
C ALA A 537 -21.62 -6.09 6.66
N ARG A 538 -20.31 -6.35 6.60
CA ARG A 538 -19.24 -5.33 6.70
C ARG A 538 -19.41 -4.42 7.92
N THR A 539 -19.70 -5.05 9.05
CA THR A 539 -19.91 -4.39 10.36
C THR A 539 -18.76 -4.65 11.34
N MET A 540 -17.80 -5.48 10.94
CA MET A 540 -16.62 -5.87 11.69
C MET A 540 -15.39 -5.82 10.76
N PRO A 541 -14.19 -5.42 11.22
CA PRO A 541 -13.91 -4.84 12.55
C PRO A 541 -14.77 -3.61 12.88
N HIS A 542 -15.07 -3.41 14.16
CA HIS A 542 -16.13 -2.47 14.55
C HIS A 542 -15.68 -1.02 14.72
N ALA A 543 -14.37 -0.83 14.87
CA ALA A 543 -13.72 0.47 14.90
C ALA A 543 -13.23 0.84 13.50
N GLU A 544 -13.30 2.12 13.16
CA GLU A 544 -12.99 2.64 11.82
C GLU A 544 -11.58 2.27 11.37
N ILE A 545 -10.57 2.47 12.22
CA ILE A 545 -9.17 2.28 11.83
C ILE A 545 -8.86 0.80 11.55
N PRO A 546 -9.16 -0.16 12.46
CA PRO A 546 -9.05 -1.59 12.18
C PRO A 546 -9.83 -2.03 10.95
N PHE A 547 -11.02 -1.47 10.71
CA PHE A 547 -11.79 -1.81 9.53
C PHE A 547 -11.07 -1.40 8.26
N ARG A 548 -10.66 -0.13 8.16
CA ARG A 548 -9.94 0.38 6.99
C ARG A 548 -8.68 -0.43 6.73
N GLU A 549 -7.85 -0.58 7.75
CA GLU A 549 -6.59 -1.34 7.65
C GLU A 549 -6.83 -2.80 7.24
N PHE A 550 -7.82 -3.50 7.81
CA PHE A 550 -8.12 -4.88 7.44
C PHE A 550 -8.45 -5.05 5.95
N TRP A 551 -9.15 -4.09 5.36
CA TRP A 551 -9.57 -4.13 3.95
C TRP A 551 -8.53 -3.56 2.98
N THR A 552 -7.72 -2.59 3.42
CA THR A 552 -6.87 -1.80 2.51
C THR A 552 -5.38 -1.83 2.77
N LYS A 553 -4.91 -2.43 3.88
CA LYS A 553 -3.47 -2.49 4.16
C LYS A 553 -2.73 -3.33 3.13
N ASP A 554 -1.64 -2.77 2.60
CA ASP A 554 -0.75 -3.53 1.73
C ASP A 554 0.09 -4.52 2.52
N THR A 555 -0.34 -5.78 2.47
CA THR A 555 0.33 -6.95 3.05
C THR A 555 1.06 -7.77 1.98
N GLY A 556 1.41 -7.13 0.85
CA GLY A 556 1.98 -7.79 -0.32
C GLY A 556 0.98 -8.75 -0.95
N VAL A 557 1.37 -10.03 -1.06
CA VAL A 557 0.57 -11.09 -1.71
C VAL A 557 -0.61 -11.57 -0.86
N LEU A 558 -0.64 -11.26 0.44
CA LEU A 558 -1.74 -11.66 1.31
C LEU A 558 -2.91 -10.70 1.13
N TYR A 559 -4.11 -11.24 0.94
CA TYR A 559 -5.37 -10.50 1.03
C TYR A 559 -6.08 -10.91 2.32
N LEU A 560 -6.06 -10.05 3.35
CA LEU A 560 -6.56 -10.39 4.68
C LEU A 560 -8.02 -10.86 4.69
N PRO A 561 -8.97 -10.23 3.97
CA PRO A 561 -10.35 -10.72 3.90
C PRO A 561 -10.43 -12.13 3.27
N GLY A 562 -9.65 -12.39 2.22
CA GLY A 562 -9.57 -13.71 1.60
C GLY A 562 -8.96 -14.76 2.53
N LEU A 563 -7.90 -14.41 3.26
CA LEU A 563 -7.28 -15.27 4.26
C LEU A 563 -8.27 -15.61 5.39
N LEU A 564 -9.03 -14.62 5.86
CA LEU A 564 -10.09 -14.83 6.85
C LEU A 564 -11.14 -15.82 6.32
N ALA A 565 -11.71 -15.56 5.15
CA ALA A 565 -12.72 -16.45 4.56
C ALA A 565 -12.21 -17.89 4.43
N ALA A 566 -10.99 -18.07 3.90
CA ALA A 566 -10.38 -19.39 3.76
C ALA A 566 -10.21 -20.08 5.13
N ALA A 567 -9.73 -19.36 6.14
CA ALA A 567 -9.56 -19.89 7.50
C ALA A 567 -10.87 -20.29 8.17
N LEU A 568 -11.99 -19.67 7.77
CA LEU A 568 -13.34 -19.98 8.23
C LEU A 568 -14.05 -21.06 7.39
N GLY A 569 -13.40 -21.59 6.34
CA GLY A 569 -13.98 -22.60 5.45
C GLY A 569 -14.84 -22.05 4.31
N TYR A 570 -14.73 -20.75 4.00
CA TYR A 570 -15.46 -20.08 2.93
C TYR A 570 -14.56 -19.80 1.71
N ARG A 571 -15.17 -19.77 0.52
CA ARG A 571 -14.46 -19.52 -0.74
C ARG A 571 -13.98 -18.09 -0.92
N SER A 572 -14.69 -17.12 -0.33
CA SER A 572 -14.39 -15.69 -0.54
C SER A 572 -14.96 -14.79 0.56
N CYS A 573 -14.41 -13.58 0.62
CA CYS A 573 -14.89 -12.44 1.40
C CYS A 573 -15.09 -11.27 0.41
N PRO A 574 -16.30 -11.12 -0.16
CA PRO A 574 -16.55 -10.23 -1.29
C PRO A 574 -16.63 -8.74 -0.95
#